data_AF-A0A137P7H0-F1
#
_entry.id   AF-A0A137P7H0-F1
#
_cell.length_a   1.000
_cell.length_b   1.000
_cell.length_c   1.000
_cell.angle_alpha   90.00
_cell.angle_beta   90.00
_cell.angle_gamma   90.00
#
_symmetry.space_group_name_H-M   'P 1'
#
loop_
_entity.id
_entity.type
_entity.pdbx_description
1 polymer ?
#
loop_
_entity_poly.entity_id
_entity_poly.type
_entity_poly.pdbx_seq_one_letter_code
_entity_poly.pdbx_strand_id
1 'polypeptide(L)'
;MGDNNGEKEKTITRLAASLILFQKQLNKDGYEILMMKRSDTASFNSATVFPGGALDKVDNLDYWKEFEFVKKIKTYKNKKLTSLKLTAIRETFEEAGILLTKPQLSLTDSEVKKWREKLEESSENFIELCKYYK
;
A
#
# COMPACT_ATOMS: atom_id res chain seq x y z
N MET A 1 25.09 -26.84 -36.56
CA MET A 1 23.80 -26.97 -35.86
C MET A 1 24.09 -27.02 -34.37
N GLY A 2 23.82 -25.94 -33.65
CA GLY A 2 23.84 -25.91 -32.19
C GLY A 2 22.54 -25.27 -31.76
N ASP A 3 21.63 -26.06 -31.23
CA ASP A 3 20.32 -25.61 -30.79
C ASP A 3 20.49 -24.72 -29.56
N ASN A 4 20.37 -23.41 -29.76
CA ASN A 4 20.30 -22.42 -28.71
C ASN A 4 18.85 -22.40 -28.19
N ASN A 5 18.53 -23.33 -27.28
CA ASN A 5 17.27 -23.32 -26.55
C ASN A 5 17.29 -22.15 -25.55
N GLY A 6 16.88 -20.97 -26.02
CA GLY A 6 16.59 -19.82 -25.17
C GLY A 6 15.33 -20.09 -24.36
N GLU A 7 15.48 -20.68 -23.18
CA GLU A 7 14.40 -20.71 -22.18
C GLU A 7 14.05 -19.25 -21.83
N LYS A 8 12.86 -18.80 -22.24
CA LYS A 8 12.31 -17.52 -21.79
C LYS A 8 12.11 -17.58 -20.27
N GLU A 9 12.88 -16.78 -19.54
CA GLU A 9 12.68 -16.51 -18.12
C GLU A 9 11.20 -16.19 -17.85
N LYS A 10 10.55 -17.01 -16.99
CA LYS A 10 9.13 -16.90 -16.70
C LYS A 10 8.87 -15.61 -15.91
N THR A 11 8.25 -14.61 -16.54
CA THR A 11 7.89 -13.35 -15.87
C THR A 11 6.95 -13.61 -14.70
N ILE A 12 7.38 -13.28 -13.48
CA ILE A 12 6.58 -13.47 -12.27
C ILE A 12 5.66 -12.24 -12.11
N THR A 13 4.36 -12.43 -12.28
CA THR A 13 3.36 -11.39 -11.98
C THR A 13 3.14 -11.30 -10.47
N ARG A 14 3.19 -10.09 -9.92
CA ARG A 14 2.86 -9.81 -8.51
C ARG A 14 1.49 -9.15 -8.44
N LEU A 15 0.68 -9.55 -7.46
CA LEU A 15 -0.52 -8.78 -7.13
C LEU A 15 -0.09 -7.43 -6.55
N ALA A 16 -0.86 -6.38 -6.85
CA ALA A 16 -0.59 -5.02 -6.42
C ALA A 16 -1.92 -4.30 -6.16
N ALA A 17 -1.86 -3.23 -5.39
CA ALA A 17 -3.01 -2.37 -5.13
C ALA A 17 -2.59 -0.90 -5.05
N SER A 18 -3.47 -0.02 -5.50
CA SER A 18 -3.29 1.43 -5.44
C SER A 18 -4.50 2.07 -4.79
N LEU A 19 -4.28 3.21 -4.15
CA LEU A 19 -5.33 4.02 -3.56
C LEU A 19 -5.48 5.34 -4.31
N ILE A 20 -6.69 5.62 -4.77
CA ILE A 20 -7.02 6.91 -5.40
C ILE A 20 -7.69 7.78 -4.36
N LEU A 21 -6.95 8.78 -3.87
CA LEU A 21 -7.48 9.80 -2.97
C LEU A 21 -7.85 11.04 -3.76
N PHE A 22 -9.10 11.47 -3.60
CA PHE A 22 -9.61 12.65 -4.29
C PHE A 22 -10.55 13.46 -3.40
N GLN A 23 -10.61 14.77 -3.66
CA GLN A 23 -11.55 15.68 -3.00
C GLN A 23 -12.22 16.59 -4.02
N LYS A 24 -13.46 16.98 -3.74
CA LYS A 24 -14.19 17.95 -4.57
C LYS A 24 -13.60 19.34 -4.37
N GLN A 25 -13.38 20.07 -5.46
CA GLN A 25 -12.94 21.45 -5.40
C GLN A 25 -14.07 22.35 -4.87
N LEU A 26 -13.75 23.26 -3.94
CA LEU A 26 -14.77 24.13 -3.31
C LEU A 26 -15.40 25.12 -4.30
N ASN A 27 -14.61 25.64 -5.25
CA ASN A 27 -15.01 26.75 -6.12
C ASN A 27 -15.03 26.40 -7.62
N LYS A 28 -15.03 25.10 -7.96
CA LYS A 28 -14.99 24.60 -9.34
C LYS A 28 -15.76 23.29 -9.46
N ASP A 29 -16.25 23.00 -10.66
CA ASP A 29 -16.81 21.68 -10.98
C ASP A 29 -15.68 20.72 -11.35
N GLY A 30 -15.00 20.19 -10.33
CA GLY A 30 -13.82 19.34 -10.51
C GLY A 30 -13.35 18.66 -9.22
N TYR A 31 -12.35 17.80 -9.39
CA TYR A 31 -11.72 17.05 -8.30
C TYR A 31 -10.20 17.29 -8.30
N GLU A 32 -9.64 17.32 -7.10
CA GLU A 32 -8.19 17.22 -6.89
C GLU A 32 -7.86 15.78 -6.51
N ILE A 33 -6.83 15.21 -7.13
CA ILE A 33 -6.44 13.82 -6.94
C ILE A 33 -4.98 13.79 -6.49
N LEU A 34 -4.70 13.02 -5.44
CA LEU A 34 -3.33 12.80 -4.98
C LEU A 34 -2.59 11.89 -5.96
N MET A 35 -1.42 12.34 -6.43
CA MET A 35 -0.51 11.54 -7.24
C MET A 35 0.94 11.71 -6.75
N MET A 36 1.75 10.68 -6.95
CA MET A 36 3.16 10.62 -6.58
C MET A 36 4.03 10.67 -7.84
N LYS A 37 5.18 11.34 -7.74
CA LYS A 37 6.26 11.25 -8.74
C LYS A 37 7.26 10.20 -8.26
N ARG A 38 7.54 9.17 -9.06
CA ARG A 38 8.57 8.17 -8.72
C ARG A 38 9.97 8.79 -8.88
N SER A 39 10.93 8.36 -8.06
CA SER A 39 12.34 8.75 -8.22
C SER A 39 12.90 8.23 -9.54
N ASP A 40 13.87 8.95 -10.10
CA ASP A 40 14.51 8.65 -11.40
C ASP A 40 15.35 7.36 -11.41
N THR A 41 15.33 6.58 -10.32
CA THR A 41 16.05 5.30 -10.15
C THR A 41 15.16 4.06 -10.26
N ALA A 42 13.83 4.21 -10.34
CA ALA A 42 12.90 3.11 -10.56
C ALA A 42 12.68 2.85 -12.07
N SER A 43 12.27 1.63 -12.44
CA SER A 43 12.16 1.10 -13.82
C SER A 43 11.27 1.89 -14.81
N PHE A 44 10.69 3.01 -14.39
CA PHE A 44 9.82 3.90 -15.17
C PHE A 44 10.18 5.37 -14.89
N ASN A 45 11.03 5.96 -15.73
CA ASN A 45 11.44 7.35 -15.59
C ASN A 45 10.24 8.31 -15.71
N SER A 46 10.06 9.17 -14.68
CA SER A 46 9.14 10.32 -14.69
C SER A 46 7.63 10.04 -14.81
N ALA A 47 7.14 8.85 -14.48
CA ALA A 47 5.70 8.60 -14.42
C ALA A 47 5.06 9.21 -13.16
N THR A 48 3.95 9.94 -13.35
CA THR A 48 3.04 10.35 -12.27
C THR A 48 2.04 9.22 -12.03
N VAL A 49 2.02 8.67 -10.82
CA VAL A 49 1.24 7.47 -10.47
C VAL A 49 0.39 7.70 -9.23
N PHE A 50 -0.64 6.88 -9.03
CA PHE A 50 -1.32 6.83 -7.73
C PHE A 50 -0.44 6.09 -6.71
N PRO A 51 -0.53 6.45 -5.41
CA PRO A 51 0.20 5.73 -4.39
C PRO A 51 -0.24 4.27 -4.33
N GLY A 52 0.73 3.38 -4.15
CA GLY A 52 0.48 1.95 -4.18
C GLY A 52 1.68 1.11 -4.60
N GLY A 53 1.55 -0.19 -4.40
CA GLY A 53 2.63 -1.12 -4.60
C GLY A 53 2.19 -2.57 -4.59
N ALA A 54 3.18 -3.46 -4.55
CA ALA A 54 2.93 -4.89 -4.58
C ALA A 54 2.36 -5.37 -3.24
N LEU A 55 1.52 -6.40 -3.30
CA LEU A 55 1.05 -7.13 -2.13
C LEU A 55 2.26 -7.72 -1.39
N ASP A 56 2.46 -7.29 -0.15
CA ASP A 56 3.49 -7.84 0.72
C ASP A 56 2.93 -9.00 1.56
N LYS A 57 3.81 -9.85 2.10
CA LYS A 57 3.41 -10.96 2.98
C LYS A 57 2.66 -10.44 4.20
N VAL A 58 3.07 -9.31 4.76
CA VAL A 58 2.45 -8.70 5.94
C VAL A 58 0.96 -8.37 5.72
N ASP A 59 0.56 -8.07 4.48
CA ASP A 59 -0.81 -7.69 4.15
C ASP A 59 -1.77 -8.90 4.15
N ASN A 60 -1.24 -10.13 4.27
CA ASN A 60 -2.04 -11.32 4.46
C ASN A 60 -2.73 -11.28 5.83
N LEU A 61 -4.05 -11.50 5.86
CA LEU A 61 -4.85 -11.49 7.08
C LEU A 61 -4.40 -12.47 8.16
N ASP A 62 -3.57 -13.45 7.82
CA ASP A 62 -2.97 -14.33 8.82
C ASP A 62 -2.07 -13.60 9.82
N TYR A 63 -1.44 -12.48 9.42
CA TYR A 63 -0.68 -11.60 10.30
C TYR A 63 -1.57 -10.65 11.11
N TRP A 64 -2.84 -10.49 10.71
CA TRP A 64 -3.79 -9.54 11.30
C TRP A 64 -4.86 -10.21 12.17
N LYS A 65 -4.66 -11.48 12.56
CA LYS A 65 -5.67 -12.29 13.30
C LYS A 65 -6.15 -11.66 14.61
N GLU A 66 -5.35 -10.81 15.23
CA GLU A 66 -5.67 -10.09 16.47
C GLU A 66 -6.67 -8.94 16.28
N PHE A 67 -6.83 -8.45 15.06
CA PHE A 67 -7.76 -7.36 14.76
C PHE A 67 -9.18 -7.90 14.58
N GLU A 68 -10.15 -7.24 15.23
CA GLU A 68 -11.53 -7.72 15.26
C GLU A 68 -12.17 -7.77 13.86
N PHE A 69 -11.83 -6.82 12.98
CA PHE A 69 -12.37 -6.78 11.62
C PHE A 69 -12.03 -8.05 10.82
N VAL A 70 -10.87 -8.68 11.08
CA VAL A 70 -10.45 -9.90 10.39
C VAL A 70 -11.38 -11.06 10.70
N LYS A 71 -11.89 -11.16 11.93
CA LYS A 71 -12.82 -12.22 12.37
C LYS A 71 -14.14 -12.19 11.59
N LYS A 72 -14.52 -11.02 11.06
CA LYS A 72 -15.75 -10.78 10.28
C LYS A 72 -15.60 -11.20 8.81
N ILE A 73 -14.39 -11.52 8.34
CA ILE A 73 -14.10 -11.89 6.94
C ILE A 73 -14.13 -13.41 6.78
N LYS A 74 -15.13 -13.94 6.05
CA LYS A 74 -15.36 -15.39 5.94
C LYS A 74 -14.87 -16.03 4.64
N THR A 75 -15.02 -15.36 3.50
CA THR A 75 -14.76 -15.98 2.19
C THR A 75 -13.34 -15.72 1.71
N TYR A 76 -12.77 -16.66 0.96
CA TYR A 76 -11.43 -16.49 0.35
C TYR A 76 -11.34 -15.23 -0.52
N LYS A 77 -12.37 -14.95 -1.33
CA LYS A 77 -12.45 -13.73 -2.14
C LYS A 77 -12.38 -12.47 -1.28
N ASN A 78 -13.09 -12.43 -0.15
CA ASN A 78 -13.05 -11.30 0.76
C ASN A 78 -11.71 -11.19 1.47
N LYS A 79 -11.06 -12.31 1.83
CA LYS A 79 -9.71 -12.29 2.39
C LYS A 79 -8.71 -11.64 1.42
N LYS A 80 -8.69 -12.10 0.17
CA LYS A 80 -7.82 -11.56 -0.88
C LYS A 80 -8.07 -10.08 -1.13
N LEU A 81 -9.34 -9.67 -1.23
CA LEU A 81 -9.69 -8.27 -1.42
C LEU A 81 -9.27 -7.40 -0.22
N THR A 82 -9.44 -7.88 1.01
CA THR A 82 -9.01 -7.14 2.20
C THR A 82 -7.49 -7.04 2.28
N SER A 83 -6.74 -8.09 1.93
CA SER A 83 -5.28 -7.99 1.83
C SER A 83 -4.85 -6.92 0.83
N LEU A 84 -5.47 -6.85 -0.34
CA LEU A 84 -5.19 -5.78 -1.30
C LEU A 84 -5.58 -4.38 -0.78
N LYS A 85 -6.64 -4.26 0.02
CA LYS A 85 -6.99 -2.99 0.68
C LYS A 85 -5.93 -2.60 1.71
N LEU A 86 -5.42 -3.55 2.50
CA LEU A 86 -4.33 -3.30 3.45
C LEU A 86 -3.06 -2.87 2.73
N THR A 87 -2.70 -3.54 1.62
CA THR A 87 -1.59 -3.13 0.75
C THR A 87 -1.73 -1.67 0.31
N ALA A 88 -2.88 -1.29 -0.24
CA ALA A 88 -3.09 0.07 -0.72
C ALA A 88 -2.94 1.12 0.40
N ILE A 89 -3.41 0.82 1.61
CA ILE A 89 -3.29 1.73 2.77
C ILE A 89 -1.84 1.79 3.26
N ARG A 90 -1.15 0.65 3.41
CA ARG A 90 0.25 0.58 3.84
C ARG A 90 1.14 1.39 2.90
N GLU A 91 1.05 1.12 1.60
CA GLU A 91 1.84 1.79 0.56
C GLU A 91 1.52 3.29 0.52
N THR A 92 0.25 3.69 0.68
CA THR A 92 -0.10 5.13 0.74
C THR A 92 0.52 5.83 1.95
N PHE A 93 0.57 5.16 3.10
CA PHE A 93 1.23 5.73 4.27
C PHE A 93 2.76 5.78 4.09
N GLU A 94 3.35 4.74 3.54
CA GLU A 94 4.78 4.63 3.26
C GLU A 94 5.26 5.71 2.26
N GLU A 95 4.52 5.91 1.17
CA GLU A 95 4.88 6.85 0.10
C GLU A 95 4.46 8.30 0.41
N ALA A 96 3.24 8.50 0.90
CA ALA A 96 2.64 9.84 1.06
C ALA A 96 2.49 10.30 2.52
N GLY A 97 2.74 9.45 3.51
CA GLY A 97 2.54 9.78 4.93
C GLY A 97 1.07 9.90 5.34
N ILE A 98 0.13 9.50 4.48
CA ILE A 98 -1.31 9.61 4.75
C ILE A 98 -1.81 8.27 5.26
N LEU A 99 -2.17 8.23 6.55
CA LEU A 99 -2.80 7.07 7.17
C LEU A 99 -4.31 7.24 7.20
N LEU A 100 -5.03 6.33 6.53
CA LEU A 100 -6.49 6.31 6.54
C LEU A 100 -7.01 5.32 7.58
N THR A 101 -7.66 5.86 8.60
CA THR A 101 -8.27 5.06 9.67
C THR A 101 -9.69 5.53 9.97
N LYS A 102 -10.44 4.68 10.67
CA LYS A 102 -11.72 5.03 11.26
C LYS A 102 -11.72 4.59 12.73
N PRO A 103 -11.76 5.53 13.70
CA PRO A 103 -11.75 6.99 13.52
C PRO A 103 -10.45 7.49 12.86
N GLN A 104 -10.49 8.68 12.26
CA GLN A 104 -9.29 9.27 11.64
C GLN A 104 -8.27 9.60 12.74
N LEU A 105 -7.05 9.09 12.58
CA LEU A 105 -5.93 9.41 13.45
C LEU A 105 -5.28 10.70 12.98
N SER A 106 -4.90 11.54 13.94
CA SER A 106 -4.09 12.74 13.73
C SER A 106 -2.69 12.45 14.24
N LEU A 107 -1.79 12.13 13.32
CA LEU A 107 -0.36 11.97 13.61
C LEU A 107 0.35 13.30 13.38
N THR A 108 1.29 13.63 14.27
CA THR A 108 2.21 14.74 14.05
C THR A 108 3.20 14.39 12.94
N ASP A 109 3.80 15.40 12.29
CA ASP A 109 4.81 15.18 11.25
C ASP A 109 6.01 14.33 11.74
N SER A 110 6.37 14.47 13.02
CA SER A 110 7.45 13.68 13.63
C SER A 110 7.05 12.21 13.83
N GLU A 111 5.80 11.93 14.22
CA GLU A 111 5.27 10.57 14.29
C GLU A 111 5.16 9.92 12.91
N VAL A 112 4.65 10.67 11.91
CA VAL A 112 4.59 10.20 10.52
C VAL A 112 5.99 9.82 10.03
N LYS A 113 6.97 10.72 10.20
CA LYS A 113 8.35 10.47 9.81
C LYS A 113 8.92 9.22 10.49
N LYS A 114 8.80 9.14 11.82
CA LYS A 114 9.29 8.01 12.62
C LYS A 114 8.72 6.67 12.15
N TRP A 115 7.42 6.62 11.88
CA TRP A 115 6.78 5.37 11.44
C TRP A 115 7.13 5.01 10.00
N ARG A 116 7.29 6.00 9.11
CA ARG A 116 7.76 5.77 7.74
C ARG A 116 9.19 5.22 7.69
N GLU A 117 10.09 5.75 8.51
CA GLU A 117 11.46 5.23 8.65
C GLU A 117 11.45 3.76 9.09
N LYS A 118 10.58 3.39 10.05
CA LYS A 118 10.41 1.99 10.46
C LYS A 118 9.84 1.11 9.33
N LEU A 119 8.89 1.62 8.55
CA LEU A 119 8.32 0.86 7.43
C LEU A 119 9.34 0.57 6.33
N GLU A 120 10.26 1.50 6.09
CA GLU A 120 11.37 1.31 5.15
C GLU A 120 12.30 0.18 5.59
N GLU A 121 12.50 0.01 6.90
CA GLU A 121 13.26 -1.12 7.46
C GLU A 121 12.50 -2.46 7.33
N SER A 122 11.18 -2.44 7.58
CA SER A 122 10.34 -3.63 7.47
C SER A 122 8.86 -3.28 7.35
N SER A 123 8.19 -3.88 6.36
CA SER A 123 6.74 -3.79 6.15
C SER A 123 5.93 -4.29 7.35
N GLU A 124 6.50 -5.18 8.17
CA GLU A 124 5.88 -5.70 9.40
C GLU A 124 5.59 -4.60 10.43
N ASN A 125 6.38 -3.52 10.42
CA ASN A 125 6.17 -2.37 11.30
C ASN A 125 4.82 -1.67 11.05
N PHE A 126 4.16 -1.91 9.92
CA PHE A 126 2.81 -1.44 9.67
C PHE A 126 1.79 -2.02 10.65
N ILE A 127 1.92 -3.31 10.99
CA ILE A 127 1.04 -3.95 11.97
C ILE A 127 1.25 -3.33 13.35
N GLU A 128 2.52 -3.09 13.71
CA GLU A 128 2.87 -2.46 14.98
C GLU A 128 2.34 -1.02 15.08
N LEU A 129 2.39 -0.25 13.99
CA LEU A 129 1.71 1.04 13.88
C LEU A 129 0.21 0.90 14.18
N CYS A 130 -0.48 -0.03 13.51
CA CYS A 130 -1.92 -0.23 13.71
C CYS A 130 -2.28 -0.75 15.11
N LYS A 131 -1.40 -1.51 15.76
CA LYS A 131 -1.57 -1.96 17.15
C LYS A 131 -1.38 -0.80 18.13
N TYR A 132 -0.41 0.07 17.87
CA TYR A 132 -0.08 1.20 18.74
C TYR A 132 -1.23 2.22 18.87
N TYR A 133 -1.98 2.44 17.80
CA TYR A 133 -3.11 3.39 17.75
C TYR A 133 -4.50 2.70 17.73
N LYS A 134 -4.60 1.46 18.23
CA LYS A 134 -5.84 0.67 18.27
C LYS A 134 -6.86 1.21 19.28
#